data_AF-A0A849DX57-F1
#
_entry.id   AF-A0A849DX57-F1
#
_cell.length_a   1.000
_cell.length_b   1.000
_cell.length_c   1.000
_cell.angle_alpha   90.00
_cell.angle_beta   90.00
_cell.angle_gamma   90.00
#
_symmetry.space_group_name_H-M   'P 1'
#
loop_
_entity.id
_entity.type
_entity.pdbx_description
1 polymer ?
#
loop_
_entity_poly.entity_id
_entity_poly.type
_entity_poly.pdbx_seq_one_letter_code
_entity_poly.pdbx_strand_id
1 'polypeptide(L)' 'MEKREEARDGMGADLSFWSESTKKWTAEAGSFKVLVGSSSQNIRAVRAFELK' A
#
# COMPACT_ATOMS: atom_id res chain seq x y z
N MET A 1 -14.40 -11.12 -22.13
CA MET A 1 -14.33 -10.14 -21.04
C MET A 1 -14.22 -10.92 -19.73
N GLU A 2 -13.66 -10.29 -18.70
CA GLU A 2 -13.60 -10.75 -17.29
C GLU A 2 -12.58 -11.85 -16.92
N LYS A 3 -11.37 -11.38 -16.60
CA LYS A 3 -10.60 -11.86 -15.44
C LYS A 3 -10.02 -10.62 -14.75
N ARG A 4 -10.79 -9.98 -13.86
CA ARG A 4 -10.36 -8.78 -13.12
C ARG A 4 -10.84 -8.82 -11.67
N GLU A 5 -10.68 -9.93 -10.95
CA GLU A 5 -11.19 -9.96 -9.56
C GLU A 5 -10.33 -10.67 -8.51
N GLU A 6 -9.13 -11.16 -8.82
CA GLU A 6 -8.46 -12.11 -7.91
C GLU A 6 -7.16 -11.63 -7.23
N ALA A 7 -6.87 -10.32 -7.20
CA ALA A 7 -5.57 -9.83 -6.69
C ALA A 7 -5.63 -8.72 -5.63
N ARG A 8 -6.77 -8.50 -4.97
CA ARG A 8 -6.91 -7.37 -4.02
C ARG A 8 -7.03 -7.74 -2.55
N ASP A 9 -7.06 -9.03 -2.22
CA ASP A 9 -7.38 -9.49 -0.86
C ASP A 9 -6.15 -9.94 -0.04
N GLY A 10 -5.00 -9.30 -0.29
CA GLY A 10 -3.76 -9.54 0.45
C GLY A 10 -3.38 -8.36 1.33
N MET A 11 -2.98 -8.62 2.58
CA MET A 11 -2.27 -7.65 3.43
C MET A 11 -1.07 -7.10 2.64
N GLY A 12 -1.17 -5.84 2.19
CA GLY A 12 -0.13 -5.16 1.40
C GLY A 12 -0.59 -4.62 0.05
N ALA A 13 -1.82 -4.89 -0.42
CA ALA A 13 -2.33 -4.31 -1.66
C ALA A 13 -2.31 -2.77 -1.65
N ASP A 14 -2.65 -2.15 -0.52
CA ASP A 14 -2.64 -0.69 -0.35
C ASP A 14 -1.23 -0.07 -0.33
N LEU A 15 -0.21 -0.89 -0.05
CA LEU A 15 1.20 -0.48 -0.02
C LEU A 15 1.93 -0.87 -1.32
N SER A 16 1.23 -1.52 -2.25
CA SER A 16 1.82 -2.01 -3.49
C SER A 16 1.94 -0.90 -4.54
N PHE A 17 3.01 -0.94 -5.32
CA PHE A 17 3.20 -0.15 -6.53
C PHE A 17 3.33 -1.06 -7.75
N TRP A 18 3.05 -0.52 -8.93
CA TRP A 18 3.26 -1.25 -10.19
C TRP A 18 4.75 -1.26 -10.55
N SER A 19 5.35 -2.45 -10.59
CA SER A 19 6.73 -2.66 -11.02
C SER A 19 6.78 -2.83 -12.54
N GLU A 20 7.38 -1.88 -13.25
CA GLU A 20 7.52 -1.94 -14.71
C GLU A 20 8.43 -3.08 -15.20
N SER A 21 9.41 -3.49 -14.40
CA SER A 21 10.35 -4.57 -14.74
C SER A 21 9.69 -5.95 -14.66
N THR A 22 8.86 -6.17 -13.65
CA THR A 22 8.21 -7.46 -13.41
C THR A 22 6.78 -7.53 -13.92
N LYS A 23 6.21 -6.38 -14.32
CA LYS A 23 4.80 -6.19 -14.74
C LYS A 23 3.83 -6.75 -13.71
N LYS A 24 4.09 -6.45 -12.43
CA LYS A 24 3.31 -6.92 -11.27
C LYS A 24 3.14 -5.80 -10.25
N TRP A 25 2.07 -5.90 -9.47
CA TRP A 25 1.93 -5.12 -8.23
C TRP A 25 2.85 -5.73 -7.17
N THR A 26 3.68 -4.89 -6.58
CA THR A 26 4.71 -5.28 -5.61
C THR A 26 4.65 -4.34 -4.43
N ALA A 27 4.62 -4.89 -3.21
CA ALA A 27 4.88 -4.13 -2.00
C ALA A 27 6.34 -4.35 -1.60
N GLU A 28 7.06 -3.27 -1.34
CA GLU A 28 8.45 -3.32 -0.88
C GLU A 28 8.51 -3.42 0.64
N ALA A 29 9.30 -4.37 1.16
CA ALA A 29 9.55 -4.49 2.59
C ALA A 29 10.28 -3.24 3.11
N GLY A 30 9.93 -2.79 4.31
CA GLY A 30 10.57 -1.62 4.93
C GLY A 30 9.68 -0.86 5.89
N SER A 31 10.12 0.34 6.25
CA SER A 31 9.48 1.19 7.25
C SER A 31 8.47 2.14 6.61
N PHE A 32 7.22 2.07 7.06
CA PHE A 32 6.13 2.90 6.57
C PHE A 32 5.54 3.75 7.70
N LYS A 33 4.93 4.88 7.32
CA LYS A 33 4.17 5.73 8.25
C LYS A 33 2.70 5.73 7.87
N VAL A 34 1.84 5.40 8.82
CA VAL A 34 0.40 5.65 8.73
C VAL A 34 0.14 7.06 9.23
N LEU A 35 -0.51 7.87 8.39
CA LEU A 35 -0.95 9.22 8.72
C LEU A 35 -2.48 9.21 8.83
N VAL A 36 -3.03 9.62 9.97
CA VAL A 36 -4.48 9.70 10.20
C VAL A 36 -4.87 11.14 10.46
N GLY A 37 -5.85 11.65 9.72
CA GLY A 37 -6.24 13.05 9.73
C GLY A 37 -7.57 13.28 9.03
N SER A 38 -8.10 14.50 9.13
CA SER A 38 -9.34 14.89 8.43
C SER A 38 -9.08 15.48 7.04
N SER A 39 -7.82 15.74 6.69
CA SER A 39 -7.36 16.07 5.34
C SER A 39 -5.89 15.71 5.21
N SER A 40 -5.36 15.70 3.97
CA SER A 40 -3.94 15.44 3.71
C SER A 40 -2.98 16.43 4.39
N GLN A 41 -3.48 17.61 4.75
CA GLN A 41 -2.73 18.64 5.47
C GLN A 41 -3.10 18.75 6.96
N ASN A 42 -4.20 18.11 7.40
CA ASN A 42 -4.65 18.11 8.79
C ASN A 42 -4.47 16.71 9.40
N ILE A 43 -3.22 16.37 9.69
CA ILE A 43 -2.82 15.07 10.28
C ILE A 43 -2.85 15.17 11.81
N ARG A 44 -3.53 14.22 12.46
CA ARG A 44 -3.75 14.18 13.92
C ARG A 44 -3.01 13.03 14.62
N ALA A 45 -2.69 11.96 13.90
CA ALA A 45 -1.89 10.86 14.42
C ALA A 45 -0.92 10.32 13.36
N VAL A 46 0.27 9.95 13.82
CA VAL A 46 1.32 9.33 13.00
C VAL A 46 1.83 8.09 13.74
N ARG A 47 1.94 6.97 13.03
CA ARG A 47 2.52 5.73 13.55
C ARG A 47 3.42 5.10 12.49
N ALA A 48 4.59 4.62 12.93
CA ALA A 48 5.48 3.85 12.08
C ALA A 48 5.21 2.35 12.25
N PHE A 49 5.39 1.57 11.19
CA PHE A 49 5.39 0.11 11.23
C PHE A 49 6.36 -0.44 10.18
N GLU A 50 6.79 -1.68 10.38
CA GLU A 50 7.64 -2.41 9.43
C GLU A 50 6.79 -3.40 8.64
N LEU A 51 6.85 -3.32 7.31
CA LEU A 51 6.37 -4.36 6.42
C LEU A 51 7.52 -5.35 6.20
N LYS A 52 7.31 -6.60 6.61
CA LYS A 52 8.28 -7.70 6.47
C LYS A 52 7.98 -8.55 5.25
#